data_AF-A0A497P0T7-F1
#
_entry.id   AF-A0A497P0T7-F1
#
_cell.length_a   1.000
_cell.length_b   1.000
_cell.length_c   1.000
_cell.angle_alpha   90.00
_cell.angle_beta   90.00
_cell.angle_gamma   90.00
#
_symmetry.space_group_name_H-M   'P 1'
#
loop_
_entity.id
_entity.type
_entity.pdbx_description
1 polymer ?
#
loop_
_entity_poly.entity_id
_entity_poly.type
_entity_poly.pdbx_seq_one_letter_code
_entity_poly.pdbx_strand_id
1 'polypeptide(L)'
;MFTSKKVMVVVVTVFVFILGFSFAVQAYASQAQQISDPATQYLRENYGVDSVEQLIAKYRQEIQQNLSRQLQELKSEIPDMEMSNLNIPYRFGTATELPSVEPLTSESATFSQPAIVPAPIVALQYFSISGLCLVGLMVVPAVRKRKWLKRALAVCIIGLAAFSAGYLVGTITAQTGTIAIEPASFMETASYIISGDDTDGDGVLDIIYAKNGRTGQIEFSGSDAATVIQSAVAACSNGDLIVIKDDITLNSQIVLDKEIELRVNWQKIVTVNFADYAFKITGSGVKLSARLELAVDNAKGVLIQNASVCEVNLQVQGLGNGHGNIGVKIDNEDGSGAYWNVVRLWYPSSKMDTGIIIGDSNHYTANANHIWIEYLSNCGIGVDVAYGHANSVYAMDLSGHDVGVLLRSGNTGLKLWHLYGEYSAGQYAFKAEADTTFWALVHQSGGEYPSIDPTAEGFLNDFSNLRLFGTRKLDAPMSILMMYDSAGQTVTDPGTDYVTAFPSAITKIPFDKFKPKKIRIIAYAGGNETGSGKGIALWDGTAGAIICEVTWDGSGNGLRVGDWTDVDISTERSVWLKVKGSSATEDITVYRVEVQFY
;
A
#
# COMPACT_ATOMS: atom_id res chain seq x y z
N MET A 1 47.28 -49.58 -61.23
CA MET A 1 47.41 -48.34 -62.02
C MET A 1 46.05 -47.64 -62.05
N PHE A 2 45.86 -46.58 -61.25
CA PHE A 2 44.60 -45.83 -61.29
C PHE A 2 44.57 -44.96 -62.55
N THR A 3 43.59 -45.17 -63.43
CA THR A 3 43.38 -44.28 -64.59
C THR A 3 43.04 -42.87 -64.11
N SER A 4 43.50 -41.83 -64.81
CA SER A 4 43.38 -40.43 -64.33
C SER A 4 41.94 -40.00 -64.01
N LYS A 5 40.94 -40.66 -64.62
CA LYS A 5 39.51 -40.48 -64.30
C LYS A 5 39.16 -40.92 -62.88
N LYS A 6 39.71 -42.05 -62.39
CA LYS A 6 39.44 -42.55 -61.04
C LYS A 6 40.03 -41.66 -59.96
N VAL A 7 41.23 -41.12 -60.19
CA VAL A 7 41.87 -40.17 -59.27
C VAL A 7 41.07 -38.86 -59.17
N MET A 8 40.56 -38.35 -60.29
CA MET A 8 39.74 -37.13 -60.30
C MET A 8 38.42 -37.30 -59.53
N VAL A 9 37.75 -38.45 -59.69
CA VAL A 9 36.51 -38.73 -58.95
C VAL A 9 36.77 -38.75 -57.45
N VAL A 10 37.82 -39.45 -56.99
CA VAL A 10 38.17 -39.51 -55.56
C VAL A 10 38.46 -38.11 -54.99
N VAL A 11 39.23 -37.29 -55.70
CA VAL A 11 39.53 -35.92 -55.27
C VAL A 11 38.28 -35.06 -55.16
N VAL A 12 37.37 -35.14 -56.14
CA VAL A 12 36.12 -34.35 -56.12
C VAL A 12 35.22 -34.83 -54.98
N THR A 13 35.09 -36.13 -54.76
CA THR A 13 34.31 -36.68 -53.65
C THR A 13 34.85 -36.25 -52.29
N VAL A 14 36.17 -36.31 -52.09
CA VAL A 14 36.82 -35.85 -50.86
C VAL A 14 36.61 -34.35 -50.65
N PHE A 15 36.71 -33.55 -51.71
CA PHE A 15 36.45 -32.11 -51.64
C PHE A 15 35.01 -31.80 -51.24
N VAL A 16 34.02 -32.41 -51.90
CA VAL A 16 32.59 -32.23 -51.59
C VAL A 16 32.29 -32.66 -50.15
N PHE A 17 32.89 -33.77 -49.69
CA PHE A 17 32.74 -34.24 -48.31
C PHE A 17 33.29 -33.23 -47.30
N ILE A 18 34.53 -32.73 -47.49
CA ILE A 18 35.14 -31.73 -46.60
C ILE A 18 34.30 -30.45 -46.56
N LEU A 19 33.76 -30.04 -47.71
CA LEU A 19 32.93 -28.84 -47.82
C LEU A 19 31.60 -29.01 -47.08
N GLY A 20 30.91 -30.15 -47.27
CA GLY A 20 29.69 -30.48 -46.53
C GLY A 20 29.92 -30.63 -45.02
N PHE A 21 31.03 -31.27 -44.62
CA PHE A 21 31.41 -31.41 -43.22
C PHE A 21 31.70 -30.04 -42.57
N SER A 22 32.38 -29.14 -43.29
CA SER A 22 32.67 -27.79 -42.79
C SER A 22 31.39 -26.99 -42.55
N PHE A 23 30.42 -27.06 -43.47
CA PHE A 23 29.11 -26.43 -43.27
C PHE A 23 28.34 -27.03 -42.10
N ALA A 24 28.38 -28.36 -41.93
CA ALA A 24 27.71 -29.02 -40.81
C ALA A 24 28.30 -28.61 -39.44
N VAL A 25 29.63 -28.57 -39.34
CA VAL A 25 30.32 -28.11 -38.12
C VAL A 25 30.02 -26.64 -37.83
N GLN A 26 29.97 -25.79 -38.85
CA GLN A 26 29.68 -24.37 -38.68
C GLN A 26 28.22 -24.13 -38.27
N ALA A 27 27.27 -24.86 -38.87
CA ALA A 27 25.87 -24.83 -38.45
C ALA A 27 25.71 -25.28 -36.99
N TYR A 28 26.40 -26.36 -36.60
CA TYR A 28 26.40 -26.84 -35.22
C TYR A 28 27.02 -25.83 -34.24
N ALA A 29 28.16 -25.23 -34.60
CA ALA A 29 28.82 -24.21 -33.77
C ALA A 29 27.94 -22.96 -33.59
N SER A 30 27.20 -22.55 -34.62
CA SER A 30 26.27 -21.42 -34.52
C SER A 30 25.09 -21.70 -33.59
N GLN A 31 24.56 -22.94 -33.60
CA GLN A 31 23.54 -23.37 -32.65
C GLN A 31 24.09 -23.49 -31.23
N ALA A 32 25.30 -24.03 -31.06
CA ALA A 32 25.94 -24.15 -29.76
C ALA A 32 26.24 -22.78 -29.12
N GLN A 33 26.61 -21.77 -29.92
CA GLN A 33 26.83 -20.42 -29.43
C GLN A 33 25.54 -19.72 -28.97
N GLN A 34 24.41 -19.93 -29.67
CA GLN A 34 23.11 -19.41 -29.21
C GLN A 34 22.65 -20.03 -27.89
N ILE A 35 23.03 -21.28 -27.61
CA ILE A 35 22.72 -21.93 -26.32
C ILE A 35 23.64 -21.41 -25.19
N SER A 36 24.82 -20.87 -25.53
CA SER A 36 25.81 -20.43 -24.54
C SER A 36 25.72 -18.94 -24.14
N ASP A 37 24.81 -18.16 -24.73
CA ASP A 37 24.62 -16.78 -24.30
C ASP A 37 23.91 -16.77 -22.93
N PRO A 38 24.59 -16.36 -21.84
CA PRO A 38 24.01 -16.39 -20.50
C PRO A 38 22.75 -15.54 -20.38
N ALA A 39 22.63 -14.47 -21.19
CA ALA A 39 21.44 -13.63 -21.22
C ALA A 39 20.25 -14.39 -21.83
N THR A 40 20.45 -15.08 -22.96
CA THR A 40 19.42 -15.91 -23.59
C THR A 40 19.01 -17.08 -22.68
N GLN A 41 19.97 -17.71 -21.99
CA GLN A 41 19.68 -18.76 -21.02
C GLN A 41 18.86 -18.23 -19.85
N TYR A 42 19.25 -17.08 -19.26
CA TYR A 42 18.50 -16.44 -18.19
C TYR A 42 17.07 -16.06 -18.62
N LEU A 43 16.91 -15.51 -19.83
CA LEU A 43 15.60 -15.16 -20.39
C LEU A 43 14.72 -16.40 -20.60
N ARG A 44 15.31 -17.51 -21.04
CA ARG A 44 14.59 -18.78 -21.23
C ARG A 44 14.20 -19.41 -19.89
N GLU A 45 15.10 -19.43 -18.91
CA GLU A 45 14.86 -20.02 -17.59
C GLU A 45 13.85 -19.22 -16.77
N ASN A 46 13.96 -17.89 -16.75
CA ASN A 46 13.12 -17.04 -15.89
C ASN A 46 11.82 -16.60 -16.57
N TYR A 47 11.83 -16.45 -17.90
CA TYR A 47 10.70 -15.85 -18.62
C TYR A 47 10.16 -16.75 -19.75
N GLY A 48 10.80 -17.87 -20.06
CA GLY A 48 10.39 -18.78 -21.13
C GLY A 48 10.51 -18.19 -22.53
N VAL A 49 11.40 -17.21 -22.73
CA VAL A 49 11.59 -16.51 -24.01
C VAL A 49 13.06 -16.51 -24.42
N ASP A 50 13.33 -16.54 -25.72
CA ASP A 50 14.69 -16.65 -26.27
C ASP A 50 15.33 -15.27 -26.55
N SER A 51 14.60 -14.16 -26.38
CA SER A 51 15.14 -12.80 -26.56
C SER A 51 14.34 -11.74 -25.79
N VAL A 52 14.93 -10.55 -25.62
CA VAL A 52 14.27 -9.40 -24.98
C VAL A 52 13.06 -8.93 -25.80
N GLU A 53 13.11 -9.00 -27.12
CA GLU A 53 11.98 -8.66 -27.99
C GLU A 53 10.81 -9.62 -27.80
N GLN A 54 11.09 -10.92 -27.62
CA GLN A 54 10.06 -11.90 -27.27
C GLN A 54 9.47 -11.61 -25.89
N LEU A 55 10.29 -11.19 -24.92
CA LEU A 55 9.81 -10.76 -23.60
C LEU A 55 8.85 -9.57 -23.70
N ILE A 56 9.22 -8.54 -24.47
CA ILE A 56 8.39 -7.36 -24.72
C ILE A 56 7.07 -7.75 -25.39
N ALA A 57 7.12 -8.64 -26.39
CA ALA A 57 5.92 -9.13 -27.08
C ALA A 57 5.00 -9.90 -26.13
N LYS A 58 5.57 -10.75 -25.26
CA LYS A 58 4.82 -11.50 -24.22
C LYS A 58 4.10 -10.57 -23.26
N TYR A 59 4.79 -9.57 -22.69
CA TYR A 59 4.17 -8.61 -21.78
C TYR A 59 3.10 -7.75 -22.45
N ARG A 60 3.29 -7.34 -23.72
CA ARG A 60 2.25 -6.62 -24.47
C ARG A 60 0.98 -7.45 -24.64
N GLN A 61 1.12 -8.74 -24.94
CA GLN A 61 -0.01 -9.66 -25.07
C GLN A 61 -0.74 -9.85 -23.74
N GLU A 62 0.00 -10.00 -22.63
CA GLU A 62 -0.57 -10.15 -21.28
C GLU A 62 -1.36 -8.90 -20.85
N ILE A 63 -0.81 -7.69 -21.09
CA ILE A 63 -1.49 -6.42 -20.83
C ILE A 63 -2.80 -6.32 -21.64
N GLN A 64 -2.78 -6.70 -22.92
CA GLN A 64 -3.98 -6.68 -23.75
C GLN A 64 -5.06 -7.66 -23.26
N GLN A 65 -4.66 -8.85 -22.81
CA GLN A 65 -5.59 -9.83 -22.25
C GLN A 65 -6.20 -9.35 -20.93
N ASN A 66 -5.39 -8.81 -20.01
CA ASN A 66 -5.87 -8.25 -18.75
C ASN A 66 -6.83 -7.08 -18.97
N LEU A 67 -6.51 -6.16 -19.89
CA LEU A 67 -7.39 -5.05 -20.24
C LEU A 67 -8.73 -5.55 -20.83
N SER A 68 -8.68 -6.56 -21.69
CA SER A 68 -9.88 -7.16 -22.29
C SER A 68 -10.77 -7.83 -21.23
N ARG A 69 -10.16 -8.49 -20.23
CA ARG A 69 -10.87 -9.10 -19.10
C ARG A 69 -11.55 -8.05 -18.22
N GLN A 70 -10.82 -6.99 -17.86
CA GLN A 70 -11.38 -5.87 -17.07
C GLN A 70 -12.56 -5.20 -17.79
N LEU A 71 -12.45 -4.98 -19.10
CA LEU A 71 -13.56 -4.44 -19.89
C LEU A 71 -14.78 -5.37 -19.91
N GLN A 72 -14.58 -6.68 -19.89
CA GLN A 72 -15.66 -7.65 -19.87
C GLN A 72 -16.34 -7.74 -18.49
N GLU A 73 -15.56 -7.68 -17.41
CA GLU A 73 -16.05 -7.57 -16.02
C GLU A 73 -16.88 -6.30 -15.84
N LEU A 74 -16.35 -5.15 -16.27
CA LEU A 74 -17.05 -3.87 -16.21
C LEU A 74 -18.36 -3.87 -17.01
N LYS A 75 -18.38 -4.53 -18.17
CA LYS A 75 -19.59 -4.70 -18.99
C LYS A 75 -20.63 -5.60 -18.30
N SER A 76 -20.21 -6.55 -17.48
CA SER A 76 -21.13 -7.41 -16.73
C SER A 76 -21.75 -6.72 -15.51
N GLU A 77 -21.04 -5.77 -14.91
CA GLU A 77 -21.54 -4.99 -13.76
C GLU A 77 -22.53 -3.89 -14.17
N ILE A 78 -22.45 -3.40 -15.41
CA ILE A 78 -23.33 -2.33 -15.91
C ILE A 78 -24.04 -2.78 -17.21
N PRO A 79 -25.04 -3.67 -17.12
CA PRO A 79 -25.66 -4.32 -18.29
C PRO A 79 -26.40 -3.35 -19.23
N ASP A 80 -26.75 -2.13 -18.78
CA ASP A 80 -27.62 -1.22 -19.53
C ASP A 80 -26.91 0.01 -20.15
N MET A 81 -25.58 0.10 -20.12
CA MET A 81 -24.88 1.14 -20.89
C MET A 81 -24.68 0.69 -22.34
N GLU A 82 -25.59 1.10 -23.22
CA GLU A 82 -25.37 1.03 -24.67
C GLU A 82 -24.10 1.83 -25.03
N MET A 83 -23.02 1.12 -25.38
CA MET A 83 -21.72 1.70 -25.80
C MET A 83 -21.77 2.59 -27.05
N SER A 84 -22.93 2.70 -27.71
CA SER A 84 -23.14 3.50 -28.92
C SER A 84 -23.10 5.02 -28.67
N ASN A 85 -23.16 5.50 -27.42
CA ASN A 85 -23.23 6.94 -27.11
C ASN A 85 -21.98 7.52 -26.41
N LEU A 86 -20.93 6.72 -26.15
CA LEU A 86 -19.65 7.23 -25.64
C LEU A 86 -18.76 7.74 -26.78
N ASN A 87 -19.20 8.82 -27.43
CA ASN A 87 -18.33 9.66 -28.23
C ASN A 87 -17.46 10.49 -27.27
N ILE A 88 -16.46 9.86 -26.65
CA ILE A 88 -15.43 10.57 -25.90
C ILE A 88 -14.50 11.19 -26.94
N PRO A 89 -14.52 12.51 -27.17
CA PRO A 89 -13.51 13.12 -28.02
C PRO A 89 -12.16 12.91 -27.34
N TYR A 90 -11.28 12.18 -28.02
CA TYR A 90 -9.86 12.10 -27.70
C TYR A 90 -9.27 13.51 -27.84
N ARG A 91 -9.43 14.36 -26.81
CA ARG A 91 -8.74 15.63 -26.70
C ARG A 91 -7.32 15.34 -26.26
N PHE A 92 -6.40 15.30 -27.21
CA PHE A 92 -5.00 15.52 -26.91
C PHE A 92 -4.88 16.85 -26.18
N GLY A 93 -4.44 16.80 -24.91
CA GLY A 93 -4.14 18.00 -24.15
C GLY A 93 -3.07 18.79 -24.87
N THR A 94 -3.37 20.04 -25.21
CA THR A 94 -2.43 21.04 -25.74
C THR A 94 -1.50 21.52 -24.62
N ALA A 95 -0.73 20.63 -24.02
CA ALA A 95 0.42 21.01 -23.23
C ALA A 95 1.53 21.46 -24.19
N THR A 96 1.40 22.68 -24.69
CA THR A 96 2.51 23.41 -25.29
C THR A 96 3.46 23.78 -24.16
N GLU A 97 4.70 23.28 -24.27
CA GLU A 97 5.88 23.50 -23.43
C GLU A 97 6.29 22.27 -22.58
N LEU A 98 6.99 21.36 -23.27
CA LEU A 98 7.96 20.47 -22.65
C LEU A 98 9.07 21.32 -22.04
N PRO A 99 9.48 21.08 -20.77
CA PRO A 99 10.61 21.76 -20.17
C PRO A 99 11.87 21.49 -21.02
N SER A 100 12.57 22.57 -21.38
CA SER A 100 13.88 22.53 -22.04
C SER A 100 14.86 21.82 -21.12
N VAL A 101 15.10 20.54 -21.37
CA VAL A 101 16.17 19.77 -20.73
C VAL A 101 17.50 20.25 -21.30
N GLU A 102 18.30 20.94 -20.48
CA GLU A 102 19.70 21.22 -20.81
C GLU A 102 20.47 19.90 -20.98
N PRO A 103 21.29 19.74 -22.04
CA PRO A 103 22.06 18.53 -22.24
C PRO A 103 23.15 18.42 -21.18
N LEU A 104 22.97 17.50 -20.23
CA LEU A 104 24.01 17.07 -19.30
C LEU A 104 25.16 16.46 -20.08
N THR A 105 26.32 17.11 -19.98
CA THR A 105 27.60 16.62 -20.47
C THR A 105 28.13 15.59 -19.47
N SER A 106 27.78 14.31 -19.66
CA SER A 106 28.33 13.21 -18.87
C SER A 106 29.48 12.53 -19.62
N GLU A 107 30.64 12.46 -18.96
CA GLU A 107 31.77 11.63 -19.39
C GLU A 107 31.36 10.16 -19.34
N SER A 108 31.39 9.51 -20.50
CA SER A 108 31.09 8.09 -20.66
C SER A 108 32.20 7.24 -20.04
N ALA A 109 31.89 6.56 -18.93
CA ALA A 109 32.74 5.52 -18.38
C ALA A 109 32.63 4.26 -19.24
N THR A 110 33.64 4.00 -20.06
CA THR A 110 33.73 2.84 -20.95
C THR A 110 33.95 1.55 -20.15
N PHE A 111 32.89 0.79 -19.87
CA PHE A 111 33.01 -0.54 -19.29
C PHE A 111 33.56 -1.50 -20.35
N SER A 112 34.85 -1.82 -20.26
CA SER A 112 35.51 -2.75 -21.17
C SER A 112 35.26 -4.18 -20.68
N GLN A 113 34.14 -4.81 -21.10
CA GLN A 113 34.07 -6.26 -21.01
C GLN A 113 35.16 -6.86 -21.93
N PRO A 114 35.94 -7.85 -21.48
CA PRO A 114 36.85 -8.55 -22.36
C PRO A 114 35.98 -9.21 -23.44
N ALA A 115 36.12 -8.72 -24.67
CA ALA A 115 35.50 -9.37 -25.82
C ALA A 115 35.89 -10.85 -25.77
N ILE A 116 34.92 -11.71 -25.44
CA ILE A 116 35.06 -13.15 -25.64
C ILE A 116 35.11 -13.29 -27.15
N VAL A 117 36.31 -13.22 -27.72
CA VAL A 117 36.57 -13.34 -29.15
C VAL A 117 35.97 -14.67 -29.57
N PRO A 118 34.83 -14.71 -30.28
CA PRO A 118 34.20 -15.96 -30.63
C PRO A 118 34.95 -16.54 -31.82
N ALA A 119 36.05 -17.23 -31.52
CA ALA A 119 36.81 -18.12 -32.39
C ALA A 119 36.74 -17.85 -33.93
N PRO A 120 37.06 -16.63 -34.43
CA PRO A 120 37.21 -16.42 -35.87
C PRO A 120 38.38 -17.25 -36.44
N ILE A 121 39.27 -17.74 -35.56
CA ILE A 121 40.40 -18.61 -35.87
C ILE A 121 39.94 -19.94 -36.48
N VAL A 122 38.81 -20.50 -36.04
CA VAL A 122 38.35 -21.83 -36.51
C VAL A 122 37.80 -21.73 -37.94
N ALA A 123 37.00 -20.71 -38.26
CA ALA A 123 36.51 -20.50 -39.61
C ALA A 123 37.65 -20.22 -40.61
N LEU A 124 38.67 -19.44 -40.20
CA LEU A 124 39.83 -19.14 -41.04
C LEU A 124 40.66 -20.40 -41.38
N GLN A 125 40.74 -21.37 -40.46
CA GLN A 125 41.49 -22.62 -40.66
C GLN A 125 40.82 -23.53 -41.71
N TYR A 126 39.50 -23.62 -41.76
CA TYR A 126 38.81 -24.47 -42.74
C TYR A 126 38.84 -23.89 -44.16
N PHE A 127 38.76 -22.56 -44.29
CA PHE A 127 38.89 -21.88 -45.60
C PHE A 127 40.31 -21.93 -46.16
N SER A 128 41.34 -21.85 -45.30
CA SER A 128 42.73 -21.92 -45.73
C SER A 128 43.12 -23.32 -46.21
N ILE A 129 42.67 -24.38 -45.54
CA ILE A 129 42.96 -25.78 -45.95
C ILE A 129 42.25 -26.12 -47.27
N SER A 130 40.97 -25.74 -47.43
CA SER A 130 40.22 -25.99 -48.67
C SER A 130 40.76 -25.17 -49.85
N GLY A 131 41.15 -23.92 -49.61
CA GLY A 131 41.83 -23.08 -50.60
C GLY A 131 43.19 -23.65 -51.04
N LEU A 132 44.02 -24.11 -50.10
CA LEU A 132 45.30 -24.74 -50.41
C LEU A 132 45.15 -26.04 -51.21
N CYS A 133 44.13 -26.85 -50.92
CA CYS A 133 43.81 -28.04 -51.70
C CYS A 133 43.44 -27.70 -53.16
N LEU A 134 42.65 -26.64 -53.38
CA LEU A 134 42.31 -26.16 -54.73
C LEU A 134 43.55 -25.65 -55.48
N VAL A 135 44.44 -24.92 -54.81
CA VAL A 135 45.72 -24.48 -55.40
C VAL A 135 46.61 -25.67 -55.74
N GLY A 136 46.70 -26.67 -54.86
CA GLY A 136 47.43 -27.92 -55.11
C GLY A 136 46.93 -28.67 -56.35
N LEU A 137 45.62 -28.64 -56.62
CA LEU A 137 45.04 -29.25 -57.81
C LEU A 137 45.46 -28.57 -59.13
N MET A 138 45.88 -27.31 -59.10
CA MET A 138 46.43 -26.65 -60.30
C MET A 138 47.77 -27.22 -60.76
N VAL A 139 48.53 -27.84 -59.83
CA VAL A 139 49.86 -28.40 -60.12
C VAL A 139 49.76 -29.81 -60.71
N VAL A 140 48.61 -30.49 -60.54
CA VAL A 140 48.40 -31.85 -61.04
C VAL A 140 48.46 -31.89 -62.58
N PRO A 141 49.31 -32.73 -63.19
CA PRO A 141 49.52 -32.75 -64.65
C PRO A 141 48.25 -32.94 -65.47
N ALA A 142 47.27 -33.68 -64.96
CA ALA A 142 45.98 -33.91 -65.59
C ALA A 142 45.13 -32.63 -65.72
N VAL A 143 45.20 -31.75 -64.71
CA VAL A 143 44.55 -30.44 -64.71
C VAL A 143 45.37 -29.45 -65.55
N ARG A 144 46.70 -29.51 -65.47
CA ARG A 144 47.62 -28.61 -66.19
C ARG A 144 47.45 -28.66 -67.71
N LYS A 145 47.07 -29.81 -68.28
CA LYS A 145 46.88 -29.96 -69.74
C LYS A 145 45.53 -29.46 -70.26
N ARG A 146 44.51 -29.30 -69.41
CA ARG A 146 43.15 -28.91 -69.85
C ARG A 146 42.86 -27.43 -69.54
N LYS A 147 42.91 -26.58 -70.57
CA LYS A 147 42.73 -25.12 -70.44
C LYS A 147 41.39 -24.71 -69.80
N TRP A 148 40.30 -25.42 -70.10
CA TRP A 148 38.98 -25.10 -69.55
C TRP A 148 38.88 -25.40 -68.04
N LEU A 149 39.51 -26.48 -67.58
CA LEU A 149 39.49 -26.87 -66.17
C LEU A 149 40.28 -25.88 -65.30
N LYS A 150 41.37 -25.32 -65.83
CA LYS A 150 42.09 -24.21 -65.17
C LYS A 150 41.21 -22.99 -64.97
N ARG A 151 40.42 -22.62 -65.99
CA ARG A 151 39.51 -21.47 -65.92
C ARG A 151 38.40 -21.72 -64.90
N ALA A 152 37.79 -22.90 -64.90
CA ALA A 152 36.77 -23.27 -63.91
C ALA A 152 37.33 -23.22 -62.48
N LEU A 153 38.52 -23.78 -62.26
CA LEU A 153 39.15 -23.81 -60.93
C LEU A 153 39.57 -22.41 -60.46
N ALA A 154 40.04 -21.55 -61.37
CA ALA A 154 40.31 -20.14 -61.06
C ALA A 154 39.03 -19.38 -60.65
N VAL A 155 37.92 -19.58 -61.35
CA VAL A 155 36.63 -18.97 -61.00
C VAL A 155 36.14 -19.45 -59.62
N CYS A 156 36.29 -20.74 -59.31
CA CYS A 156 35.94 -21.27 -57.99
C CYS A 156 36.78 -20.63 -56.88
N ILE A 157 38.11 -20.48 -57.07
CA ILE A 157 38.98 -19.82 -56.08
C ILE A 157 38.55 -18.37 -55.85
N ILE A 158 38.26 -17.62 -56.92
CA ILE A 158 37.82 -16.22 -56.81
C ILE A 158 36.47 -16.13 -56.07
N GLY A 159 35.52 -17.00 -56.41
CA GLY A 159 34.22 -17.04 -55.74
C GLY A 159 34.33 -17.38 -54.25
N LEU A 160 35.20 -18.33 -53.90
CA LEU A 160 35.43 -18.74 -52.51
C LEU A 160 36.10 -17.61 -51.71
N ALA A 161 37.08 -16.92 -52.30
CA ALA A 161 37.73 -15.77 -51.67
C ALA A 161 36.74 -14.61 -51.44
N ALA A 162 35.88 -14.31 -52.42
CA ALA A 162 34.85 -13.28 -52.27
C ALA A 162 33.82 -13.64 -51.20
N PHE A 163 33.39 -14.91 -51.13
CA PHE A 163 32.48 -15.39 -50.10
C PHE A 163 33.12 -15.32 -48.70
N SER A 164 34.37 -15.78 -48.54
CA SER A 164 35.08 -15.70 -47.27
C SER A 164 35.27 -14.26 -46.80
N ALA A 165 35.62 -13.33 -47.70
CA ALA A 165 35.74 -11.92 -47.36
C ALA A 165 34.38 -11.32 -46.94
N GLY A 166 33.31 -11.61 -47.68
CA GLY A 166 31.96 -11.14 -47.35
C GLY A 166 31.44 -11.67 -46.01
N TYR A 167 31.65 -12.97 -45.74
CA TYR A 167 31.29 -13.59 -44.46
C TYR A 167 32.05 -12.95 -43.30
N LEU A 168 33.37 -12.75 -43.45
CA LEU A 168 34.23 -12.20 -42.41
C LEU A 168 33.92 -10.72 -42.12
N VAL A 169 33.61 -9.94 -43.14
CA VAL A 169 33.12 -8.56 -42.96
C VAL A 169 31.76 -8.57 -42.25
N GLY A 170 30.83 -9.42 -42.70
CA GLY A 170 29.48 -9.52 -42.12
C GLY A 170 29.49 -9.87 -40.63
N THR A 171 30.30 -10.84 -40.21
CA THR A 171 30.40 -11.25 -38.80
C THR A 171 31.03 -10.16 -37.92
N ILE A 172 32.06 -9.46 -38.41
CA ILE A 172 32.68 -8.35 -37.68
C ILE A 172 31.68 -7.20 -37.49
N THR A 173 30.90 -6.86 -38.53
CA THR A 173 29.88 -5.81 -38.43
C THR A 173 28.68 -6.19 -37.55
N ALA A 174 28.34 -7.47 -37.44
CA ALA A 174 27.22 -7.92 -36.61
C ALA A 174 27.56 -8.00 -35.10
N GLN A 175 28.83 -8.22 -34.75
CA GLN A 175 29.27 -8.39 -33.34
C GLN A 175 29.66 -7.09 -32.63
N THR A 176 29.68 -5.96 -33.32
CA THR A 176 30.15 -4.68 -32.77
C THR A 176 29.03 -3.78 -32.23
N GLY A 177 27.79 -4.27 -32.16
CA GLY A 177 26.72 -3.60 -31.45
C GLY A 177 26.85 -3.77 -29.94
N THR A 178 27.81 -3.08 -29.31
CA THR A 178 27.76 -2.88 -27.86
C THR A 178 26.49 -2.09 -27.54
N ILE A 179 25.50 -2.75 -26.93
CA ILE A 179 24.36 -2.06 -26.34
C ILE A 179 24.92 -1.25 -25.18
N ALA A 180 25.09 0.05 -25.38
CA ALA A 180 25.46 0.97 -24.33
C ALA A 180 24.25 1.11 -23.41
N ILE A 181 24.22 0.33 -22.33
CA ILE A 181 23.26 0.56 -21.25
C ILE A 181 23.83 1.73 -20.45
N GLU A 182 23.18 2.89 -20.53
CA GLU A 182 23.57 4.05 -19.76
C GLU A 182 23.49 3.71 -18.26
N PRO A 183 24.51 3.98 -17.44
CA PRO A 183 24.50 3.63 -16.02
C PRO A 183 23.27 4.16 -15.25
N ALA A 184 22.71 5.29 -15.71
CA ALA A 184 21.50 5.88 -15.15
C ALA A 184 20.22 5.04 -15.37
N SER A 185 20.20 4.10 -16.32
CA SER A 185 19.02 3.24 -16.54
C SER A 185 18.77 2.25 -15.40
N PHE A 186 19.72 2.11 -14.47
CA PHE A 186 19.58 1.30 -13.26
C PHE A 186 19.32 2.13 -12.01
N MET A 187 19.16 3.45 -12.14
CA MET A 187 18.81 4.29 -11.01
C MET A 187 17.39 3.99 -10.57
N GLU A 188 17.27 3.53 -9.34
CA GLU A 188 15.99 3.25 -8.71
C GLU A 188 15.59 4.44 -7.84
N THR A 189 14.29 4.55 -7.55
CA THR A 189 13.75 5.65 -6.73
C THR A 189 14.14 5.55 -5.26
N ALA A 190 14.49 4.36 -4.78
CA ALA A 190 14.98 4.12 -3.42
C ALA A 190 16.50 4.29 -3.34
N SER A 191 17.00 4.73 -2.19
CA SER A 191 18.44 4.78 -1.91
C SER A 191 19.03 3.38 -1.74
N TYR A 192 18.28 2.47 -1.10
CA TYR A 192 18.59 1.04 -1.07
C TYR A 192 17.35 0.19 -1.35
N ILE A 193 17.56 -0.90 -2.07
CA ILE A 193 16.56 -1.95 -2.29
C ILE A 193 17.07 -3.22 -1.64
N ILE A 194 16.27 -3.77 -0.73
CA ILE A 194 16.51 -5.05 -0.08
C ILE A 194 15.69 -6.12 -0.79
N SER A 195 16.37 -7.18 -1.22
CA SER A 195 15.78 -8.37 -1.84
C SER A 195 16.62 -9.58 -1.44
N GLY A 196 16.18 -10.78 -1.80
CA GLY A 196 17.00 -11.97 -1.59
C GLY A 196 16.71 -13.09 -2.57
N ASP A 197 17.59 -14.08 -2.54
CA ASP A 197 17.50 -15.28 -3.34
C ASP A 197 17.29 -16.48 -2.40
N ASP A 198 16.26 -17.27 -2.68
CA ASP A 198 16.01 -18.59 -2.09
C ASP A 198 16.74 -19.62 -2.98
N THR A 199 17.78 -20.25 -2.44
CA THR A 199 18.68 -21.14 -3.20
C THR A 199 18.30 -22.61 -3.11
N ASP A 200 17.51 -23.00 -2.11
CA ASP A 200 17.07 -24.38 -1.91
C ASP A 200 15.57 -24.62 -2.16
N GLY A 201 14.80 -23.55 -2.35
CA GLY A 201 13.39 -23.56 -2.73
C GLY A 201 12.43 -23.82 -1.57
N ASP A 202 12.84 -23.58 -0.33
CA ASP A 202 12.00 -23.79 0.86
C ASP A 202 11.07 -22.60 1.18
N GLY A 203 11.19 -21.50 0.42
CA GLY A 203 10.42 -20.27 0.61
C GLY A 203 11.05 -19.29 1.61
N VAL A 204 12.23 -19.59 2.14
CA VAL A 204 13.04 -18.70 2.98
C VAL A 204 14.22 -18.18 2.16
N LEU A 205 14.51 -16.89 2.26
CA LEU A 205 15.64 -16.30 1.54
C LEU A 205 16.95 -16.71 2.22
N ASP A 206 17.82 -17.40 1.47
CA ASP A 206 19.16 -17.81 1.93
C ASP A 206 20.18 -16.68 1.87
N ILE A 207 20.06 -15.86 0.82
CA ILE A 207 20.98 -14.75 0.56
C ILE A 207 20.16 -13.48 0.45
N ILE A 208 20.31 -12.59 1.42
CA ILE A 208 19.73 -11.26 1.42
C ILE A 208 20.80 -10.29 0.91
N TYR A 209 20.40 -9.33 0.09
CA TYR A 209 21.28 -8.29 -0.41
C TYR A 209 20.59 -6.93 -0.44
N ALA A 210 21.41 -5.90 -0.24
CA ALA A 210 21.04 -4.50 -0.36
C ALA A 210 21.71 -3.92 -1.60
N LYS A 211 20.90 -3.61 -2.61
CA LYS A 211 21.33 -2.93 -3.83
C LYS A 211 21.25 -1.42 -3.62
N ASN A 212 22.36 -0.73 -3.83
CA ASN A 212 22.41 0.73 -3.81
C ASN A 212 21.66 1.26 -5.04
N GLY A 213 20.61 2.05 -4.83
CA GLY A 213 19.76 2.53 -5.92
C GLY A 213 20.40 3.62 -6.78
N ARG A 214 21.51 4.22 -6.34
CA ARG A 214 22.28 5.19 -7.14
C ARG A 214 23.26 4.51 -8.09
N THR A 215 23.96 3.47 -7.62
CA THR A 215 25.00 2.78 -8.40
C THR A 215 24.50 1.53 -9.10
N GLY A 216 23.37 0.99 -8.66
CA GLY A 216 22.85 -0.31 -9.11
C GLY A 216 23.66 -1.52 -8.63
N GLN A 217 24.65 -1.33 -7.76
CA GLN A 217 25.51 -2.41 -7.27
C GLN A 217 24.98 -2.99 -5.95
N ILE A 218 25.21 -4.29 -5.74
CA ILE A 218 25.01 -4.92 -4.43
C ILE A 218 26.12 -4.43 -3.51
N GLU A 219 25.76 -3.69 -2.47
CA GLU A 219 26.72 -3.11 -1.52
C GLU A 219 26.84 -3.93 -0.24
N PHE A 220 25.72 -4.53 0.20
CA PHE A 220 25.67 -5.42 1.36
C PHE A 220 25.02 -6.74 0.96
N SER A 221 25.53 -7.86 1.47
CA SER A 221 24.93 -9.18 1.29
C SER A 221 25.27 -10.10 2.45
N GLY A 222 24.35 -10.99 2.81
CA GLY A 222 24.52 -11.97 3.88
C GLY A 222 23.26 -12.82 4.07
N SER A 223 23.35 -13.84 4.91
CA SER A 223 22.23 -14.75 5.22
C SER A 223 21.32 -14.25 6.36
N ASP A 224 21.68 -13.14 7.01
CA ASP A 224 20.86 -12.51 8.05
C ASP A 224 20.28 -11.19 7.55
N ALA A 225 18.97 -11.17 7.31
CA ALA A 225 18.25 -10.01 6.82
C ALA A 225 18.43 -8.80 7.75
N ALA A 226 18.47 -9.04 9.06
CA ALA A 226 18.58 -7.97 10.03
C ALA A 226 19.93 -7.23 9.90
N THR A 227 21.03 -7.99 9.80
CA THR A 227 22.38 -7.45 9.56
C THR A 227 22.48 -6.66 8.24
N VAL A 228 21.88 -7.17 7.15
CA VAL A 228 21.90 -6.50 5.84
C VAL A 228 21.11 -5.18 5.88
N ILE A 229 19.91 -5.19 6.46
CA ILE A 229 19.07 -3.99 6.62
C ILE A 229 19.76 -2.97 7.52
N GLN A 230 20.35 -3.40 8.64
CA GLN A 230 21.06 -2.50 9.54
C GLN A 230 22.27 -1.85 8.87
N SER A 231 22.97 -2.59 8.00
CA SER A 231 24.07 -2.04 7.19
C SER A 231 23.60 -0.98 6.19
N ALA A 232 22.44 -1.21 5.55
CA ALA A 232 21.83 -0.21 4.66
C ALA A 232 21.39 1.05 5.44
N VAL A 233 20.77 0.90 6.62
CA VAL A 233 20.42 2.02 7.51
C VAL A 233 21.67 2.81 7.93
N ALA A 234 22.76 2.12 8.25
CA ALA A 234 24.03 2.75 8.60
C ALA A 234 24.65 3.55 7.44
N ALA A 235 24.44 3.11 6.19
CA ALA A 235 24.92 3.79 4.99
C ALA A 235 24.05 4.97 4.53
N CYS A 236 22.75 4.97 4.89
CA CYS A 236 21.82 6.04 4.54
C CYS A 236 22.18 7.40 5.19
N SER A 237 21.88 8.47 4.44
CA SER A 237 21.80 9.85 4.91
C SER A 237 20.37 10.21 5.33
N ASN A 238 20.19 11.35 5.99
CA ASN A 238 18.85 11.85 6.31
C ASN A 238 18.05 12.12 5.02
N GLY A 239 16.79 11.69 4.99
CA GLY A 239 15.87 11.75 3.86
C GLY A 239 15.94 10.54 2.90
N ASP A 240 16.89 9.61 3.10
CA ASP A 240 17.01 8.45 2.22
C ASP A 240 15.84 7.45 2.41
N LEU A 241 15.56 6.72 1.34
CA LEU A 241 14.50 5.71 1.26
C LEU A 241 15.09 4.30 1.13
N ILE A 242 14.69 3.39 2.01
CA ILE A 242 14.98 1.95 1.93
C ILE A 242 13.69 1.21 1.58
N VAL A 243 13.72 0.37 0.54
CA VAL A 243 12.57 -0.46 0.13
C VAL A 243 12.89 -1.94 0.28
N ILE A 244 12.04 -2.69 0.97
CA ILE A 244 12.11 -4.16 1.05
C ILE A 244 11.09 -4.75 0.06
N LYS A 245 11.59 -5.53 -0.93
CA LYS A 245 10.78 -6.08 -2.03
C LYS A 245 10.32 -7.52 -1.82
N ASP A 246 10.92 -8.25 -0.89
CA ASP A 246 10.62 -9.67 -0.64
C ASP A 246 10.13 -9.93 0.78
N ASP A 247 9.65 -11.15 1.00
CA ASP A 247 9.26 -11.64 2.32
C ASP A 247 10.55 -11.99 3.08
N ILE A 248 10.73 -11.41 4.27
CA ILE A 248 11.99 -11.51 5.02
C ILE A 248 11.74 -11.96 6.45
N THR A 249 12.67 -12.74 6.99
CA THR A 249 12.67 -13.14 8.40
C THR A 249 13.75 -12.37 9.16
N LEU A 250 13.34 -11.62 10.20
CA LEU A 250 14.24 -10.96 11.12
C LEU A 250 14.55 -11.87 12.30
N ASN A 251 15.84 -12.05 12.58
CA ASN A 251 16.35 -12.79 13.74
C ASN A 251 16.92 -11.86 14.83
N SER A 252 16.97 -10.56 14.57
CA SER A 252 17.38 -9.53 15.52
C SER A 252 16.71 -8.18 15.22
N GLN A 253 16.77 -7.27 16.19
CA GLN A 253 16.16 -5.95 16.13
C GLN A 253 16.88 -5.03 15.13
N ILE A 254 16.09 -4.26 14.37
CA ILE A 254 16.58 -3.15 13.55
C ILE A 254 16.44 -1.83 14.31
N VAL A 255 17.53 -1.07 14.41
CA VAL A 255 17.54 0.27 15.01
C VAL A 255 17.50 1.34 13.92
N LEU A 256 16.47 2.18 13.98
CA LEU A 256 16.26 3.33 13.09
C LEU A 256 16.59 4.61 13.88
N ASP A 257 17.81 5.10 13.73
CA ASP A 257 18.39 6.23 14.47
C ASP A 257 18.57 7.51 13.64
N LYS A 258 18.18 7.48 12.36
CA LYS A 258 18.28 8.60 11.41
C LYS A 258 16.92 8.95 10.83
N GLU A 259 16.78 10.16 10.31
CA GLU A 259 15.60 10.59 9.54
C GLU A 259 15.57 9.84 8.20
N ILE A 260 15.03 8.63 8.15
CA ILE A 260 14.92 7.83 6.92
C ILE A 260 13.49 7.32 6.73
N GLU A 261 13.18 6.92 5.50
CA GLU A 261 11.96 6.16 5.21
C GLU A 261 12.31 4.70 4.96
N LEU A 262 11.77 3.79 5.77
CA LEU A 262 11.83 2.35 5.55
C LEU A 262 10.44 1.85 5.14
N ARG A 263 10.35 1.31 3.92
CA ARG A 263 9.10 0.84 3.31
C ARG A 263 9.20 -0.62 2.90
N VAL A 264 8.39 -1.45 3.53
CA VAL A 264 8.11 -2.81 3.05
C VAL A 264 7.00 -2.70 2.00
N ASN A 265 7.13 -3.41 0.88
CA ASN A 265 6.02 -3.55 -0.05
C ASN A 265 4.80 -4.13 0.69
N TRP A 266 3.62 -3.52 0.59
CA TRP A 266 2.42 -3.93 1.33
C TRP A 266 1.95 -5.37 1.04
N GLN A 267 2.36 -5.94 -0.09
CA GLN A 267 2.10 -7.35 -0.43
C GLN A 267 3.06 -8.32 0.26
N LYS A 268 4.10 -7.80 0.92
CA LYS A 268 5.19 -8.57 1.54
C LYS A 268 5.10 -8.52 3.05
N ILE A 269 5.67 -9.54 3.69
CA ILE A 269 5.62 -9.76 5.12
C ILE A 269 7.03 -9.78 5.70
N VAL A 270 7.20 -9.08 6.82
CA VAL A 270 8.39 -9.18 7.66
C VAL A 270 8.07 -10.06 8.85
N THR A 271 8.64 -11.26 8.87
CA THR A 271 8.46 -12.25 9.93
C THR A 271 9.45 -11.99 11.06
N VAL A 272 8.96 -11.84 12.28
CA VAL A 272 9.76 -11.56 13.48
C VAL A 272 9.94 -12.87 14.24
N ASN A 273 11.15 -13.42 14.18
CA ASN A 273 11.49 -14.73 14.73
C ASN A 273 12.35 -14.64 16.01
N PHE A 274 12.15 -13.59 16.81
CA PHE A 274 12.83 -13.39 18.08
C PHE A 274 11.93 -12.68 19.09
N ALA A 275 12.21 -12.88 20.38
CA ALA A 275 11.40 -12.42 21.50
C ALA A 275 11.70 -10.96 21.91
N ASP A 276 11.67 -10.03 20.96
CA ASP A 276 11.83 -8.59 21.20
C ASP A 276 11.19 -7.75 20.08
N TYR A 277 11.37 -6.43 20.08
CA TYR A 277 10.86 -5.53 19.04
C TYR A 277 11.59 -5.71 17.71
N ALA A 278 10.83 -5.90 16.63
CA ALA A 278 11.32 -5.93 15.25
C ALA A 278 12.07 -4.64 14.89
N PHE A 279 11.45 -3.50 15.19
CA PHE A 279 12.02 -2.18 14.94
C PHE A 279 12.09 -1.36 16.23
N LYS A 280 13.24 -0.71 16.43
CA LYS A 280 13.46 0.28 17.47
C LYS A 280 13.76 1.64 16.83
N ILE A 281 12.80 2.56 16.94
CA ILE A 281 12.89 3.91 16.42
C ILE A 281 13.44 4.82 17.51
N THR A 282 14.63 5.38 17.27
CA THR A 282 15.27 6.38 18.15
C THR A 282 15.57 7.69 17.41
N GLY A 283 15.62 7.65 16.08
CA GLY A 283 15.80 8.81 15.22
C GLY A 283 14.53 9.64 15.11
N SER A 284 14.69 10.96 15.01
CA SER A 284 13.58 11.86 14.71
C SER A 284 13.30 11.89 13.21
N GLY A 285 12.05 12.11 12.80
CA GLY A 285 11.65 12.14 11.39
C GLY A 285 11.59 10.78 10.68
N VAL A 286 11.74 9.67 11.41
CA VAL A 286 11.65 8.31 10.85
C VAL A 286 10.25 8.05 10.30
N LYS A 287 10.19 7.49 9.09
CA LYS A 287 8.97 6.95 8.49
C LYS A 287 9.11 5.45 8.33
N LEU A 288 8.19 4.69 8.92
CA LEU A 288 8.15 3.24 8.84
C LEU A 288 6.81 2.81 8.24
N SER A 289 6.85 2.08 7.13
CA SER A 289 5.69 1.41 6.55
C SER A 289 5.98 -0.08 6.43
N ALA A 290 5.30 -0.92 7.21
CA ALA A 290 5.60 -2.35 7.23
C ALA A 290 4.37 -3.23 7.54
N ARG A 291 4.35 -4.42 6.94
CA ARG A 291 3.50 -5.53 7.39
C ARG A 291 4.35 -6.52 8.16
N LEU A 292 4.02 -6.73 9.42
CA LEU A 292 4.75 -7.52 10.38
C LEU A 292 3.98 -8.78 10.76
N GLU A 293 4.69 -9.89 10.87
CA GLU A 293 4.20 -11.16 11.40
C GLU A 293 5.02 -11.57 12.62
N LEU A 294 4.40 -11.60 13.80
CA LEU A 294 5.06 -11.97 15.05
C LEU A 294 4.98 -13.50 15.22
N ALA A 295 6.04 -14.20 14.80
CA ALA A 295 6.05 -15.66 14.68
C ALA A 295 6.34 -16.40 15.99
N VAL A 296 6.97 -15.73 16.96
CA VAL A 296 7.34 -16.32 18.26
C VAL A 296 6.67 -15.60 19.43
N ASP A 297 6.60 -16.27 20.56
CA ASP A 297 6.05 -15.70 21.79
C ASP A 297 6.95 -14.56 22.30
N ASN A 298 6.34 -13.50 22.84
CA ASN A 298 7.01 -12.25 23.23
C ASN A 298 7.70 -11.50 22.08
N ALA A 299 7.43 -11.85 20.81
CA ALA A 299 7.80 -10.99 19.70
C ALA A 299 7.00 -9.69 19.77
N LYS A 300 7.63 -8.58 19.40
CA LYS A 300 7.01 -7.26 19.45
C LYS A 300 7.22 -6.56 18.12
N GLY A 301 6.26 -5.72 17.71
CA GLY A 301 6.36 -5.00 16.44
C GLY A 301 7.36 -3.86 16.53
N VAL A 302 6.95 -2.73 17.09
CA VAL A 302 7.75 -1.50 17.06
C VAL A 302 7.89 -0.87 18.44
N LEU A 303 9.11 -0.51 18.82
CA LEU A 303 9.42 0.34 19.96
C LEU A 303 9.81 1.73 19.45
N ILE A 304 9.07 2.75 19.83
CA ILE A 304 9.42 4.16 19.62
C ILE A 304 10.02 4.67 20.92
N GLN A 305 11.32 4.98 20.94
CA GLN A 305 12.05 5.39 22.14
C GLN A 305 12.77 6.72 21.93
N ASN A 306 12.40 7.76 22.69
CA ASN A 306 13.02 9.10 22.64
C ASN A 306 13.09 9.71 21.22
N ALA A 307 12.16 9.32 20.33
CA ALA A 307 12.11 9.78 18.94
C ALA A 307 11.08 10.89 18.79
N SER A 308 11.48 12.04 18.24
CA SER A 308 10.57 13.14 17.96
C SER A 308 10.04 13.07 16.52
N VAL A 309 8.72 13.14 16.33
CA VAL A 309 8.06 13.19 15.01
C VAL A 309 8.38 11.96 14.16
N CYS A 310 7.72 10.83 14.40
CA CYS A 310 7.79 9.66 13.51
C CYS A 310 6.43 9.32 12.88
N GLU A 311 6.44 8.83 11.64
CA GLU A 311 5.27 8.28 10.96
C GLU A 311 5.40 6.76 10.93
N VAL A 312 4.43 6.06 11.52
CA VAL A 312 4.46 4.60 11.64
C VAL A 312 3.15 4.05 11.08
N ASN A 313 3.23 3.37 9.94
CA ASN A 313 2.12 2.74 9.25
C ASN A 313 2.33 1.23 9.27
N LEU A 314 1.59 0.51 10.11
CA LEU A 314 1.84 -0.90 10.34
C LEU A 314 0.59 -1.76 10.13
N GLN A 315 0.81 -2.95 9.61
CA GLN A 315 -0.12 -4.06 9.78
C GLN A 315 0.61 -5.11 10.60
N VAL A 316 0.09 -5.51 11.76
CA VAL A 316 0.80 -6.43 12.65
C VAL A 316 -0.09 -7.63 12.95
N GLN A 317 0.34 -8.82 12.52
CA GLN A 317 -0.37 -10.07 12.79
C GLN A 317 0.45 -10.94 13.75
N GLY A 318 -0.18 -11.47 14.81
CA GLY A 318 0.48 -12.40 15.73
C GLY A 318 0.18 -13.85 15.35
N LEU A 319 1.20 -14.69 15.16
CA LEU A 319 1.02 -16.14 15.00
C LEU A 319 1.36 -16.93 16.27
N GLY A 320 2.20 -16.36 17.16
CA GLY A 320 2.62 -16.98 18.41
C GLY A 320 1.45 -17.39 19.30
N ASN A 321 1.56 -18.55 19.97
CA ASN A 321 0.52 -19.06 20.87
C ASN A 321 0.62 -18.47 22.29
N GLY A 322 1.69 -17.75 22.58
CA GLY A 322 2.00 -17.23 23.90
C GLY A 322 1.67 -15.75 24.10
N HIS A 323 1.60 -15.43 25.39
CA HIS A 323 1.45 -14.07 25.91
C HIS A 323 2.74 -13.24 25.67
N GLY A 324 2.63 -11.92 25.74
CA GLY A 324 3.70 -10.93 25.65
C GLY A 324 3.83 -10.22 24.31
N ASN A 325 2.97 -10.53 23.33
CA ASN A 325 3.04 -9.91 22.01
C ASN A 325 2.51 -8.47 22.03
N ILE A 326 3.38 -7.52 21.69
CA ILE A 326 3.06 -6.09 21.68
C ILE A 326 3.17 -5.59 20.24
N GLY A 327 2.11 -4.97 19.71
CA GLY A 327 2.15 -4.37 18.37
C GLY A 327 3.09 -3.17 18.33
N VAL A 328 2.77 -2.12 19.08
CA VAL A 328 3.58 -0.90 19.19
C VAL A 328 3.75 -0.53 20.65
N LYS A 329 4.98 -0.25 21.09
CA LYS A 329 5.25 0.43 22.35
C LYS A 329 5.86 1.78 22.08
N ILE A 330 5.33 2.78 22.74
CA ILE A 330 5.85 4.12 22.80
C ILE A 330 6.46 4.30 24.18
N ASP A 331 7.75 4.61 24.26
CA ASP A 331 8.47 4.83 25.49
C ASP A 331 9.29 6.11 25.38
N ASN A 332 9.37 6.88 26.45
CA ASN A 332 10.04 8.17 26.40
C ASN A 332 10.69 8.46 27.75
N GLU A 333 11.86 7.86 27.94
CA GLU A 333 12.54 7.86 29.23
C GLU A 333 13.08 9.25 29.61
N ASP A 334 13.34 10.12 28.63
CA ASP A 334 13.94 11.43 28.85
C ASP A 334 12.92 12.58 29.06
N GLY A 335 11.63 12.29 28.90
CA GLY A 335 10.55 13.29 29.04
C GLY A 335 10.49 14.31 27.90
N SER A 336 11.21 14.09 26.78
CA SER A 336 11.16 14.97 25.61
C SER A 336 9.85 14.78 24.85
N GLY A 337 8.98 15.79 24.80
CA GLY A 337 7.67 15.65 24.15
C GLY A 337 7.78 15.09 22.73
N ALA A 338 7.35 13.85 22.54
CA ALA A 338 7.45 13.17 21.27
C ALA A 338 6.10 13.20 20.54
N TYR A 339 6.18 13.56 19.26
CA TYR A 339 5.05 13.56 18.32
C TYR A 339 5.12 12.30 17.46
N TRP A 340 4.00 11.65 17.24
CA TRP A 340 3.93 10.45 16.40
C TRP A 340 2.61 10.40 15.66
N ASN A 341 2.69 9.95 14.42
CA ASN A 341 1.54 9.66 13.59
C ASN A 341 1.51 8.15 13.34
N VAL A 342 0.72 7.41 14.11
CA VAL A 342 0.53 5.97 13.93
C VAL A 342 -0.72 5.76 13.07
N VAL A 343 -0.54 5.71 11.75
CA VAL A 343 -1.62 5.94 10.78
C VAL A 343 -2.59 4.77 10.69
N ARG A 344 -2.10 3.54 10.85
CA ARG A 344 -2.92 2.33 10.71
C ARG A 344 -2.28 1.20 11.51
N LEU A 345 -3.11 0.43 12.20
CA LEU A 345 -2.76 -0.82 12.85
C LEU A 345 -3.86 -1.83 12.51
N TRP A 346 -3.48 -2.97 11.96
CA TRP A 346 -4.43 -4.04 11.64
C TRP A 346 -3.95 -5.33 12.28
N TYR A 347 -4.79 -5.92 13.14
CA TYR A 347 -4.54 -7.14 13.93
C TYR A 347 -5.50 -8.27 13.53
N PRO A 348 -5.22 -9.02 12.47
CA PRO A 348 -6.14 -10.02 11.96
C PRO A 348 -6.27 -11.27 12.85
N SER A 349 -5.49 -11.42 13.93
CA SER A 349 -5.44 -12.63 14.75
C SER A 349 -5.73 -12.38 16.24
N SER A 350 -6.29 -13.39 16.88
CA SER A 350 -6.66 -13.43 18.29
C SER A 350 -5.47 -13.51 19.26
N LYS A 351 -4.25 -13.29 18.79
CA LYS A 351 -3.01 -13.68 19.51
C LYS A 351 -2.10 -12.49 19.85
N MET A 352 -2.66 -11.29 19.81
CA MET A 352 -2.04 -10.08 20.33
C MET A 352 -2.48 -9.88 21.77
N ASP A 353 -1.52 -9.72 22.67
CA ASP A 353 -1.79 -9.36 24.07
C ASP A 353 -2.05 -7.87 24.21
N THR A 354 -1.32 -7.05 23.46
CA THR A 354 -1.50 -5.60 23.51
C THR A 354 -1.20 -4.97 22.16
N GLY A 355 -2.19 -4.27 21.60
CA GLY A 355 -2.01 -3.55 20.35
C GLY A 355 -1.00 -2.41 20.48
N ILE A 356 -1.28 -1.47 21.40
CA ILE A 356 -0.43 -0.29 21.64
C ILE A 356 -0.18 -0.14 23.14
N ILE A 357 1.07 0.09 23.54
CA ILE A 357 1.46 0.52 24.89
C ILE A 357 2.03 1.92 24.79
N ILE A 358 1.60 2.81 25.67
CA ILE A 358 2.22 4.13 25.88
C ILE A 358 2.80 4.11 27.29
N GLY A 359 4.12 3.91 27.39
CA GLY A 359 4.84 3.73 28.65
C GLY A 359 4.86 4.98 29.52
N ASP A 360 5.33 4.86 30.76
CA ASP A 360 5.37 5.93 31.75
C ASP A 360 6.31 7.09 31.35
N SER A 361 5.79 8.22 30.88
CA SER A 361 6.60 9.45 30.78
C SER A 361 5.82 10.72 31.11
N ASN A 362 6.47 11.63 31.83
CA ASN A 362 5.82 12.81 32.40
C ASN A 362 5.25 13.81 31.38
N HIS A 363 5.58 13.70 30.09
CA HIS A 363 5.14 14.65 29.05
C HIS A 363 4.99 14.00 27.67
N TYR A 364 3.85 13.35 27.43
CA TYR A 364 3.44 13.05 26.06
C TYR A 364 2.67 14.21 25.45
N THR A 365 2.85 14.43 24.16
CA THR A 365 1.89 15.15 23.32
C THR A 365 1.65 14.26 22.11
N ALA A 366 0.86 13.21 22.32
CA ALA A 366 0.42 12.35 21.23
C ALA A 366 -0.56 13.14 20.35
N ASN A 367 -0.05 13.77 19.30
CA ASN A 367 -0.83 14.36 18.24
C ASN A 367 -1.01 13.30 17.14
N ALA A 368 -1.69 12.21 17.51
CA ALA A 368 -2.05 11.19 16.55
C ALA A 368 -3.14 11.77 15.65
N ASN A 369 -2.77 12.16 14.43
CA ASN A 369 -3.73 12.73 13.49
C ASN A 369 -4.78 11.68 13.08
N HIS A 370 -4.42 10.40 12.99
CA HIS A 370 -5.33 9.26 12.89
C HIS A 370 -4.66 8.02 13.47
N ILE A 371 -5.25 7.35 14.48
CA ILE A 371 -4.96 5.94 14.78
C ILE A 371 -6.14 5.15 14.20
N TRP A 372 -5.90 4.41 13.13
CA TRP A 372 -6.93 3.59 12.50
C TRP A 372 -6.69 2.13 12.86
N ILE A 373 -7.55 1.57 13.72
CA ILE A 373 -7.50 0.15 14.07
C ILE A 373 -8.61 -0.59 13.33
N GLU A 374 -8.23 -1.48 12.42
CA GLU A 374 -9.16 -2.19 11.54
C GLU A 374 -9.18 -3.69 11.90
N TYR A 375 -10.37 -4.30 11.90
CA TYR A 375 -10.60 -5.75 12.02
C TYR A 375 -9.89 -6.43 13.20
N LEU A 376 -10.53 -6.40 14.36
CA LEU A 376 -10.20 -7.27 15.48
C LEU A 376 -11.14 -8.46 15.41
N SER A 377 -10.58 -9.67 15.46
CA SER A 377 -11.37 -10.84 15.85
C SER A 377 -10.65 -11.48 17.03
N ASN A 378 -11.28 -11.44 18.20
CA ASN A 378 -10.81 -12.10 19.43
C ASN A 378 -9.46 -11.63 20.01
N CYS A 379 -9.07 -10.36 19.86
CA CYS A 379 -7.90 -9.80 20.58
C CYS A 379 -8.32 -8.68 21.53
N GLY A 380 -7.77 -8.67 22.74
CA GLY A 380 -7.92 -7.56 23.66
C GLY A 380 -7.06 -6.40 23.17
N ILE A 381 -7.68 -5.28 22.81
CA ILE A 381 -6.94 -4.03 22.69
C ILE A 381 -6.75 -3.47 24.10
N GLY A 382 -5.57 -3.67 24.65
CA GLY A 382 -5.06 -2.78 25.68
C GLY A 382 -4.47 -1.54 25.01
N VAL A 383 -4.90 -0.34 25.39
CA VAL A 383 -4.11 0.88 25.18
C VAL A 383 -3.65 1.31 26.56
N ASP A 384 -2.64 0.65 27.12
CA ASP A 384 -2.16 1.02 28.45
C ASP A 384 -1.42 2.36 28.35
N VAL A 385 -2.04 3.43 28.87
CA VAL A 385 -1.44 4.77 28.94
C VAL A 385 -0.98 5.01 30.36
N ALA A 386 0.30 4.87 30.61
CA ALA A 386 0.81 5.15 31.94
C ALA A 386 1.33 6.60 31.94
N TYR A 387 0.67 7.47 32.74
CA TYR A 387 1.00 8.89 32.98
C TYR A 387 1.21 9.77 31.71
N GLY A 388 0.24 10.64 31.34
CA GLY A 388 0.52 11.72 30.38
C GLY A 388 -0.67 12.30 29.60
N HIS A 389 -0.41 13.42 28.92
CA HIS A 389 -1.38 14.12 28.07
C HIS A 389 -1.39 13.56 26.63
N ALA A 390 -2.30 12.64 26.30
CA ALA A 390 -2.68 12.42 24.90
C ALA A 390 -3.51 13.62 24.41
N ASN A 391 -3.46 13.96 23.11
CA ASN A 391 -4.34 14.97 22.52
C ASN A 391 -5.40 14.38 21.58
N SER A 392 -5.24 13.14 21.07
CA SER A 392 -6.27 12.43 20.30
C SER A 392 -5.97 10.93 20.28
N VAL A 393 -6.97 10.06 20.50
CA VAL A 393 -6.87 8.61 20.23
C VAL A 393 -8.18 8.18 19.59
N TYR A 394 -8.06 7.53 18.43
CA TYR A 394 -9.15 6.98 17.65
C TYR A 394 -9.00 5.44 17.74
N ALA A 395 -10.03 4.71 18.11
CA ALA A 395 -10.01 3.24 18.18
C ALA A 395 -11.38 2.70 17.80
N MET A 396 -11.40 1.76 16.86
CA MET A 396 -12.60 1.12 16.32
C MET A 396 -12.50 -0.38 16.64
N ASP A 397 -13.54 -0.94 17.27
CA ASP A 397 -13.63 -2.35 17.64
C ASP A 397 -14.88 -2.96 17.00
N LEU A 398 -14.71 -4.01 16.20
CA LEU A 398 -15.76 -4.68 15.42
C LEU A 398 -16.09 -6.10 15.94
N SER A 399 -15.63 -6.55 17.12
CA SER A 399 -15.98 -7.90 17.62
C SER A 399 -16.17 -8.01 19.13
N GLY A 400 -17.27 -8.63 19.56
CA GLY A 400 -17.58 -8.81 20.98
C GLY A 400 -16.70 -9.88 21.63
N HIS A 401 -15.85 -9.49 22.58
CA HIS A 401 -15.40 -10.19 23.81
C HIS A 401 -14.43 -9.28 24.62
N ASP A 402 -13.90 -9.77 25.75
CA ASP A 402 -13.42 -8.99 26.91
C ASP A 402 -12.37 -7.88 26.66
N VAL A 403 -12.72 -6.67 27.12
CA VAL A 403 -11.93 -5.42 27.27
C VAL A 403 -11.22 -4.93 26.00
N GLY A 404 -11.90 -4.07 25.25
CA GLY A 404 -11.41 -3.48 23.99
C GLY A 404 -10.54 -2.22 24.10
N VAL A 405 -10.43 -1.55 25.25
CA VAL A 405 -9.43 -0.47 25.45
C VAL A 405 -9.14 -0.34 26.95
N LEU A 406 -7.97 -0.78 27.43
CA LEU A 406 -7.53 -0.53 28.82
C LEU A 406 -6.66 0.72 28.92
N LEU A 407 -7.25 1.89 29.14
CA LEU A 407 -6.49 3.12 29.46
C LEU A 407 -6.24 3.19 30.97
N ARG A 408 -4.98 3.13 31.39
CA ARG A 408 -4.56 3.67 32.68
C ARG A 408 -4.29 5.17 32.49
N SER A 409 -4.15 5.91 33.57
CA SER A 409 -3.63 7.27 33.54
C SER A 409 -3.24 7.60 34.97
N GLY A 410 -2.05 8.15 35.15
CA GLY A 410 -1.63 8.71 36.42
C GLY A 410 -2.10 10.16 36.60
N ASN A 411 -1.54 10.84 37.60
CA ASN A 411 -1.95 12.16 38.15
C ASN A 411 -2.01 13.38 37.18
N THR A 412 -1.80 13.19 35.87
CA THR A 412 -1.82 14.26 34.87
C THR A 412 -2.79 13.87 33.75
N GLY A 413 -3.96 14.51 33.72
CA GLY A 413 -5.13 14.05 32.95
C GLY A 413 -4.90 13.75 31.46
N LEU A 414 -5.54 12.68 30.99
CA LEU A 414 -5.58 12.21 29.61
C LEU A 414 -6.65 12.97 28.80
N LYS A 415 -6.32 13.48 27.59
CA LYS A 415 -7.32 14.06 26.67
C LYS A 415 -7.47 13.19 25.43
N LEU A 416 -8.68 12.71 25.18
CA LEU A 416 -9.02 11.95 23.97
C LEU A 416 -9.98 12.76 23.12
N TRP A 417 -9.55 13.11 21.92
CA TRP A 417 -10.40 13.75 20.91
C TRP A 417 -10.77 12.72 19.85
N HIS A 418 -12.08 12.53 19.67
CA HIS A 418 -12.74 11.68 18.66
C HIS A 418 -12.42 10.17 18.71
N LEU A 419 -13.13 9.44 19.56
CA LEU A 419 -13.15 7.98 19.54
C LEU A 419 -14.30 7.49 18.64
N TYR A 420 -14.01 6.69 17.60
CA TYR A 420 -15.00 6.13 16.66
C TYR A 420 -15.04 4.61 16.77
N GLY A 421 -16.16 4.03 17.19
CA GLY A 421 -16.36 2.58 17.23
C GLY A 421 -17.63 2.16 16.48
N GLU A 422 -17.55 1.05 15.73
CA GLU A 422 -18.71 0.35 15.18
C GLU A 422 -18.63 -1.13 15.59
N TYR A 423 -19.71 -1.67 16.18
CA TYR A 423 -20.12 -3.08 16.38
C TYR A 423 -20.27 -3.70 17.78
N SER A 424 -20.86 -4.90 17.74
CA SER A 424 -21.81 -5.54 18.66
C SER A 424 -21.20 -6.09 19.95
N ALA A 425 -21.73 -5.60 21.07
CA ALA A 425 -21.68 -6.22 22.40
C ALA A 425 -20.33 -6.26 23.16
N GLY A 426 -19.42 -5.29 22.96
CA GLY A 426 -18.21 -5.10 23.78
C GLY A 426 -18.33 -3.97 24.81
N GLN A 427 -17.75 -4.14 26.00
CA GLN A 427 -17.66 -3.13 27.07
C GLN A 427 -16.35 -2.33 26.98
N TYR A 428 -16.43 -0.99 27.07
CA TYR A 428 -15.27 -0.14 27.34
C TYR A 428 -14.96 -0.17 28.85
N ALA A 429 -13.73 -0.47 29.25
CA ALA A 429 -13.30 -0.45 30.66
C ALA A 429 -12.28 0.67 30.92
N PHE A 430 -12.69 1.72 31.61
CA PHE A 430 -11.81 2.80 32.02
C PHE A 430 -11.35 2.59 33.46
N LYS A 431 -10.03 2.51 33.71
CA LYS A 431 -9.47 2.44 35.06
C LYS A 431 -8.61 3.68 35.34
N ALA A 432 -9.21 4.68 35.95
CA ALA A 432 -8.50 5.85 36.45
C ALA A 432 -7.92 5.59 37.85
N GLU A 433 -6.70 6.03 38.11
CA GLU A 433 -6.20 6.18 39.48
C GLU A 433 -6.88 7.41 40.13
N ALA A 434 -6.89 7.47 41.47
CA ALA A 434 -7.46 8.59 42.21
C ALA A 434 -6.89 9.93 41.70
N ASP A 435 -7.73 10.97 41.60
CA ASP A 435 -7.41 12.33 41.12
C ASP A 435 -7.22 12.54 39.60
N THR A 436 -7.55 11.54 38.77
CA THR A 436 -7.43 11.68 37.31
C THR A 436 -8.69 12.31 36.67
N THR A 437 -8.51 13.30 35.78
CA THR A 437 -9.61 13.86 34.95
C THR A 437 -9.62 13.21 33.56
N PHE A 438 -10.76 12.64 33.16
CA PHE A 438 -10.93 11.96 31.87
C PHE A 438 -11.78 12.81 30.91
N TRP A 439 -11.34 12.93 29.66
CA TRP A 439 -12.07 13.63 28.59
C TRP A 439 -12.17 12.71 27.37
N ALA A 440 -13.38 12.32 26.96
CA ALA A 440 -13.61 11.59 25.71
C ALA A 440 -14.81 12.17 24.96
N LEU A 441 -14.63 12.42 23.67
CA LEU A 441 -15.71 12.66 22.73
C LEU A 441 -15.89 11.38 21.90
N VAL A 442 -16.96 10.63 22.17
CA VAL A 442 -17.27 9.37 21.48
C VAL A 442 -18.29 9.64 20.38
N HIS A 443 -18.00 9.22 19.15
CA HIS A 443 -18.95 9.27 18.04
C HIS A 443 -19.38 7.84 17.68
N GLN A 444 -20.69 7.59 17.66
CA GLN A 444 -21.30 6.29 17.40
C GLN A 444 -22.10 6.35 16.09
N SER A 445 -21.85 5.41 15.17
CA SER A 445 -22.69 5.18 13.98
C SER A 445 -23.29 3.77 14.03
N GLY A 446 -24.61 3.69 14.23
CA GLY A 446 -25.42 2.46 14.03
C GLY A 446 -25.36 1.39 15.13
N GLY A 447 -26.50 1.10 15.79
CA GLY A 447 -26.69 -0.05 16.68
C GLY A 447 -27.55 0.21 17.94
N GLU A 448 -28.18 -0.83 18.49
CA GLU A 448 -28.99 -0.78 19.72
C GLU A 448 -28.17 -0.39 20.97
N TYR A 449 -28.81 0.28 21.93
CA TYR A 449 -28.21 0.74 23.19
C TYR A 449 -27.69 -0.43 24.05
N PRO A 450 -26.49 -0.32 24.68
CA PRO A 450 -26.01 -1.34 25.60
C PRO A 450 -26.89 -1.40 26.86
N SER A 451 -27.32 -2.59 27.26
CA SER A 451 -27.86 -2.82 28.61
C SER A 451 -26.69 -2.85 29.60
N ILE A 452 -26.71 -1.94 30.56
CA ILE A 452 -25.79 -1.93 31.70
C ILE A 452 -26.15 -3.13 32.58
N ASP A 453 -25.21 -4.06 32.79
CA ASP A 453 -25.33 -5.13 33.80
C ASP A 453 -24.87 -4.57 35.17
N PRO A 454 -25.77 -4.37 36.13
CA PRO A 454 -25.44 -3.83 37.45
C PRO A 454 -24.74 -4.83 38.37
N THR A 455 -24.45 -6.07 37.92
CA THR A 455 -23.89 -7.13 38.79
C THR A 455 -22.38 -7.35 38.66
N ALA A 456 -21.68 -6.62 37.79
CA ALA A 456 -20.23 -6.69 37.70
C ALA A 456 -19.56 -6.01 38.92
N GLU A 457 -19.12 -6.83 39.90
CA GLU A 457 -18.36 -6.39 41.06
C GLU A 457 -17.02 -5.77 40.63
N GLY A 458 -16.90 -4.44 40.74
CA GLY A 458 -15.65 -3.73 40.46
C GLY A 458 -15.76 -2.26 40.04
N PHE A 459 -16.97 -1.69 39.92
CA PHE A 459 -17.16 -0.31 39.48
C PHE A 459 -17.27 0.71 40.63
N LEU A 460 -16.56 1.83 40.48
CA LEU A 460 -16.52 2.97 41.40
C LEU A 460 -17.93 3.55 41.62
N ASN A 461 -18.36 3.58 42.89
CA ASN A 461 -19.63 4.15 43.35
C ASN A 461 -19.66 5.69 43.42
N ASP A 462 -18.78 6.40 42.71
CA ASP A 462 -18.67 7.86 42.88
C ASP A 462 -18.44 8.63 41.57
N PHE A 463 -19.53 9.14 41.01
CA PHE A 463 -19.54 10.09 39.88
C PHE A 463 -19.36 11.55 40.32
N SER A 464 -19.12 11.84 41.60
CA SER A 464 -19.02 13.22 42.12
C SER A 464 -17.85 14.03 41.57
N ASN A 465 -16.88 13.39 40.92
CA ASN A 465 -15.70 14.04 40.34
C ASN A 465 -15.80 14.39 38.85
N LEU A 466 -16.97 14.20 38.21
CA LEU A 466 -17.19 14.68 36.84
C LEU A 466 -17.37 16.21 36.83
N ARG A 467 -16.25 16.96 36.86
CA ARG A 467 -16.25 18.42 36.74
C ARG A 467 -16.25 18.85 35.27
N LEU A 468 -17.41 19.26 34.77
CA LEU A 468 -17.58 19.89 33.47
C LEU A 468 -17.33 21.40 33.59
N PHE A 469 -16.06 21.83 33.63
CA PHE A 469 -15.73 23.26 33.68
C PHE A 469 -14.47 23.63 32.89
N GLY A 470 -14.64 24.61 32.00
CA GLY A 470 -13.58 25.24 31.22
C GLY A 470 -14.09 25.82 29.91
N THR A 471 -14.90 26.88 29.98
CA THR A 471 -15.41 27.64 28.83
C THR A 471 -14.26 28.27 28.03
N ARG A 472 -13.69 27.55 27.08
CA ARG A 472 -13.32 28.20 25.82
C ARG A 472 -14.61 28.37 25.04
N LYS A 473 -14.86 29.58 24.51
CA LYS A 473 -15.87 29.78 23.46
C LYS A 473 -15.60 28.72 22.39
N LEU A 474 -16.43 27.71 22.31
CA LEU A 474 -16.58 26.94 21.08
C LEU A 474 -17.26 27.93 20.13
N ASP A 475 -16.51 28.48 19.19
CA ASP A 475 -17.08 29.35 18.15
C ASP A 475 -17.97 28.57 17.17
N ALA A 476 -18.03 27.23 17.32
CA ALA A 476 -18.89 26.33 16.56
C ALA A 476 -20.04 25.79 17.43
N PRO A 477 -21.27 25.70 16.87
CA PRO A 477 -22.38 25.09 17.56
C PRO A 477 -22.13 23.58 17.77
N MET A 478 -22.57 23.07 18.92
CA MET A 478 -22.59 21.64 19.22
C MET A 478 -23.87 21.03 18.64
N SER A 479 -23.82 19.79 18.17
CA SER A 479 -24.96 19.13 17.54
C SER A 479 -25.28 17.79 18.22
N ILE A 480 -26.57 17.50 18.40
CA ILE A 480 -27.09 16.19 18.79
C ILE A 480 -27.97 15.66 17.67
N LEU A 481 -27.64 14.48 17.15
CA LEU A 481 -28.46 13.76 16.19
C LEU A 481 -29.63 13.10 16.91
N MET A 482 -30.85 13.55 16.61
CA MET A 482 -32.07 13.03 17.25
C MET A 482 -32.68 11.87 16.47
N MET A 483 -32.50 11.86 15.15
CA MET A 483 -33.06 10.86 14.25
C MET A 483 -32.24 10.78 12.97
N TYR A 484 -32.00 9.56 12.48
CA TYR A 484 -31.47 9.29 11.15
C TYR A 484 -32.02 7.98 10.61
N ASP A 485 -32.64 8.04 9.44
CA ASP A 485 -33.14 6.89 8.71
C ASP A 485 -32.99 7.16 7.20
N SER A 486 -32.21 6.31 6.52
CA SER A 486 -31.97 6.45 5.08
C SER A 486 -33.22 6.22 4.24
N ALA A 487 -34.18 5.41 4.71
CA ALA A 487 -35.45 5.19 4.03
C ALA A 487 -36.45 6.33 4.29
N GLY A 488 -36.24 7.09 5.37
CA GLY A 488 -37.18 8.08 5.88
C GLY A 488 -38.33 7.44 6.64
N GLN A 489 -38.83 8.13 7.66
CA GLN A 489 -40.02 7.71 8.40
C GLN A 489 -41.17 8.67 8.11
N THR A 490 -42.29 8.12 7.66
CA THR A 490 -43.49 8.88 7.30
C THR A 490 -44.48 8.91 8.45
N VAL A 491 -44.89 10.13 8.82
CA VAL A 491 -46.03 10.37 9.71
C VAL A 491 -47.24 10.67 8.83
N THR A 492 -48.20 9.75 8.81
CA THR A 492 -49.43 9.89 8.02
C THR A 492 -50.41 10.83 8.69
N ASP A 493 -50.93 11.78 7.94
CA ASP A 493 -51.97 12.72 8.35
C ASP A 493 -51.73 13.35 9.75
N PRO A 494 -50.57 14.00 10.03
CA PRO A 494 -50.28 14.58 11.33
C PRO A 494 -51.20 15.76 11.69
N GLY A 495 -52.01 16.24 10.74
CA GLY A 495 -52.85 17.41 10.93
C GLY A 495 -52.08 18.73 10.90
N THR A 496 -52.78 19.83 11.18
CA THR A 496 -52.18 21.17 11.28
C THR A 496 -51.56 21.45 12.65
N ASP A 497 -51.75 20.55 13.62
CA ASP A 497 -51.20 20.61 14.97
C ASP A 497 -50.00 19.65 15.11
N TYR A 498 -49.12 19.95 16.07
CA TYR A 498 -47.95 19.11 16.33
C TYR A 498 -48.33 17.79 17.01
N VAL A 499 -48.16 16.68 16.29
CA VAL A 499 -48.31 15.32 16.81
C VAL A 499 -46.95 14.67 17.05
N THR A 500 -46.91 13.69 17.96
CA THR A 500 -45.70 12.90 18.21
C THR A 500 -45.37 12.06 16.99
N ALA A 501 -44.21 12.31 16.39
CA ALA A 501 -43.83 11.69 15.13
C ALA A 501 -43.25 10.29 15.31
N PHE A 502 -42.35 10.14 16.29
CA PHE A 502 -41.55 8.93 16.47
C PHE A 502 -41.43 8.61 17.97
N PRO A 503 -42.16 7.61 18.49
CA PRO A 503 -42.06 7.21 19.91
C PRO A 503 -40.65 6.79 20.33
N SER A 504 -39.80 6.38 19.38
CA SER A 504 -38.39 6.06 19.60
C SER A 504 -37.47 7.28 19.67
N ALA A 505 -37.91 8.45 19.18
CA ALA A 505 -37.13 9.70 19.22
C ALA A 505 -37.34 10.51 20.51
N ILE A 506 -37.51 9.82 21.63
CA ILE A 506 -37.60 10.40 22.96
C ILE A 506 -36.20 10.33 23.58
N THR A 507 -35.64 11.48 23.93
CA THR A 507 -34.33 11.54 24.60
C THR A 507 -34.35 12.53 25.75
N LYS A 508 -33.39 12.39 26.67
CA LYS A 508 -33.18 13.31 27.77
C LYS A 508 -32.01 14.21 27.44
N ILE A 509 -32.25 15.52 27.44
CA ILE A 509 -31.19 16.52 27.24
C ILE A 509 -30.85 17.13 28.61
N PRO A 510 -29.62 16.97 29.12
CA PRO A 510 -29.16 17.60 30.36
C PRO A 510 -28.82 19.09 30.13
N PHE A 511 -29.85 19.93 30.00
CA PHE A 511 -29.69 21.38 29.80
C PHE A 511 -28.93 22.07 30.96
N ASP A 512 -29.00 21.52 32.17
CA ASP A 512 -28.22 21.96 33.34
C ASP A 512 -26.70 21.83 33.13
N LYS A 513 -26.27 20.84 32.34
CA LYS A 513 -24.87 20.58 32.01
C LYS A 513 -24.42 21.37 30.78
N PHE A 514 -25.25 21.38 29.73
CA PHE A 514 -24.91 22.06 28.48
C PHE A 514 -25.03 23.59 28.55
N LYS A 515 -25.98 24.10 29.36
CA LYS A 515 -26.31 25.53 29.50
C LYS A 515 -26.35 26.29 28.15
N PRO A 516 -27.06 25.77 27.13
CA PRO A 516 -27.11 26.43 25.83
C PRO A 516 -27.82 27.77 25.97
N LYS A 517 -27.32 28.80 25.29
CA LYS A 517 -28.00 30.09 25.20
C LYS A 517 -29.00 30.08 24.06
N LYS A 518 -28.65 29.40 22.97
CA LYS A 518 -29.52 29.26 21.79
C LYS A 518 -29.59 27.82 21.33
N ILE A 519 -30.73 27.46 20.75
CA ILE A 519 -30.98 26.15 20.15
C ILE A 519 -31.68 26.30 18.80
N ARG A 520 -31.44 25.38 17.86
CA ARG A 520 -32.21 25.28 16.61
C ARG A 520 -32.33 23.84 16.14
N ILE A 521 -33.27 23.58 15.24
CA ILE A 521 -33.39 22.29 14.54
C ILE A 521 -32.85 22.43 13.11
N ILE A 522 -32.15 21.41 12.66
CA ILE A 522 -31.87 21.14 11.24
C ILE A 522 -32.49 19.81 10.89
N ALA A 523 -33.35 19.78 9.88
CA ALA A 523 -34.04 18.57 9.47
C ALA A 523 -33.94 18.35 7.95
N TYR A 524 -33.80 17.11 7.51
CA TYR A 524 -34.03 16.73 6.12
C TYR A 524 -35.37 16.03 6.04
N ALA A 525 -36.37 16.71 5.47
CA ALA A 525 -37.75 16.28 5.47
C ALA A 525 -38.53 16.85 4.28
N GLY A 526 -39.68 16.24 3.98
CA GLY A 526 -40.60 16.68 2.94
C GLY A 526 -42.05 16.34 3.26
N GLY A 527 -42.97 17.04 2.61
CA GLY A 527 -44.41 16.73 2.63
C GLY A 527 -44.89 16.33 1.24
N ASN A 528 -45.93 15.49 1.20
CA ASN A 528 -46.54 15.02 -0.05
C ASN A 528 -47.51 16.04 -0.68
N GLU A 529 -47.90 17.11 0.03
CA GLU A 529 -48.80 18.15 -0.46
C GLU A 529 -48.09 19.50 -0.62
N THR A 530 -48.53 20.29 -1.61
CA THR A 530 -48.15 21.71 -1.69
C THR A 530 -48.94 22.50 -0.65
N GLY A 531 -48.27 23.21 0.24
CA GLY A 531 -48.93 24.02 1.27
C GLY A 531 -47.91 24.70 2.17
N SER A 532 -48.38 25.61 3.04
CA SER A 532 -47.54 26.38 3.94
C SER A 532 -47.67 25.94 5.39
N GLY A 533 -46.62 26.13 6.19
CA GLY A 533 -46.69 25.90 7.64
C GLY A 533 -46.54 24.45 8.09
N LYS A 534 -45.90 23.60 7.27
CA LYS A 534 -45.38 22.29 7.70
C LYS A 534 -44.31 22.52 8.76
N GLY A 535 -44.06 21.56 9.65
CA GLY A 535 -42.95 21.75 10.59
C GLY A 535 -42.53 20.54 11.39
N ILE A 536 -41.33 20.64 11.93
CA ILE A 536 -40.75 19.72 12.92
C ILE A 536 -40.38 20.56 14.16
N ALA A 537 -40.77 20.10 15.34
CA ALA A 537 -40.51 20.78 16.60
C ALA A 537 -39.81 19.86 17.62
N LEU A 538 -38.91 20.45 18.40
CA LEU A 538 -38.37 19.85 19.62
C LEU A 538 -39.29 20.26 20.76
N TRP A 539 -40.02 19.30 21.31
CA TRP A 539 -41.05 19.53 22.31
C TRP A 539 -40.54 19.15 23.70
N ASP A 540 -40.66 20.04 24.68
CA ASP A 540 -40.40 19.74 26.10
C ASP A 540 -41.56 18.91 26.64
N GLY A 541 -41.31 17.63 26.89
CA GLY A 541 -42.31 16.74 27.41
C GLY A 541 -42.71 17.00 28.86
N THR A 542 -41.88 17.71 29.60
CA THR A 542 -42.14 18.09 30.99
C THR A 542 -42.98 19.36 31.06
N ALA A 543 -42.64 20.37 30.25
CA ALA A 543 -43.34 21.65 30.25
C ALA A 543 -44.56 21.68 29.32
N GLY A 544 -44.66 20.74 28.37
CA GLY A 544 -45.74 20.73 27.39
C GLY A 544 -45.63 21.89 26.39
N ALA A 545 -44.42 22.28 25.98
CA ALA A 545 -44.18 23.44 25.12
C ALA A 545 -43.12 23.14 24.04
N ILE A 546 -43.15 23.91 22.95
CA ILE A 546 -42.11 23.88 21.91
C ILE A 546 -40.85 24.59 22.44
N ILE A 547 -39.71 23.93 22.36
CA ILE A 547 -38.39 24.51 22.67
C ILE A 547 -37.86 25.27 21.44
N CYS A 548 -37.88 24.62 20.28
CA CYS A 548 -37.57 25.22 18.98
C CYS A 548 -38.27 24.43 17.87
N GLU A 549 -38.38 25.04 16.70
CA GLU A 549 -39.01 24.42 15.54
C GLU A 549 -38.33 24.86 14.24
N VAL A 550 -38.59 24.09 13.19
CA VAL A 550 -38.36 24.49 11.81
C VAL A 550 -39.66 24.32 11.04
N THR A 551 -40.06 25.34 10.28
CA THR A 551 -41.23 25.31 9.41
C THR A 551 -40.82 25.52 7.95
N TRP A 552 -41.62 25.01 7.02
CA TRP A 552 -41.38 25.20 5.60
C TRP A 552 -42.66 25.14 4.77
N ASP A 553 -42.55 25.64 3.54
CA ASP A 553 -43.61 25.68 2.53
C ASP A 553 -43.24 24.81 1.31
N GLY A 554 -44.24 24.51 0.49
CA GLY A 554 -44.10 23.72 -0.74
C GLY A 554 -44.18 22.22 -0.50
N SER A 555 -43.91 21.44 -1.55
CA SER A 555 -43.83 19.97 -1.49
C SER A 555 -42.40 19.49 -1.74
N GLY A 556 -42.12 18.24 -1.38
CA GLY A 556 -40.85 17.59 -1.67
C GLY A 556 -39.81 17.67 -0.54
N ASN A 557 -38.84 16.77 -0.65
CA ASN A 557 -37.77 16.57 0.33
C ASN A 557 -36.72 17.67 0.22
N GLY A 558 -36.24 18.17 1.34
CA GLY A 558 -35.14 19.13 1.36
C GLY A 558 -34.60 19.37 2.76
N LEU A 559 -33.42 20.02 2.82
CA LEU A 559 -32.83 20.48 4.07
C LEU A 559 -33.58 21.71 4.57
N ARG A 560 -34.06 21.65 5.81
CA ARG A 560 -34.81 22.67 6.53
C ARG A 560 -33.99 23.09 7.74
N VAL A 561 -33.75 24.40 7.89
CA VAL A 561 -32.95 24.96 8.98
C VAL A 561 -33.82 25.93 9.75
N GLY A 562 -34.10 25.63 11.02
CA GLY A 562 -34.83 26.51 11.91
C GLY A 562 -33.97 27.67 12.40
N ASP A 563 -34.64 28.73 12.83
CA ASP A 563 -33.99 29.87 13.45
C ASP A 563 -33.47 29.52 14.85
N TRP A 564 -32.45 30.27 15.29
CA TRP A 564 -31.97 30.16 16.66
C TRP A 564 -32.98 30.72 17.64
N THR A 565 -33.42 29.87 18.59
CA THR A 565 -34.33 30.21 19.68
C THR A 565 -33.54 30.36 20.98
N ASP A 566 -33.77 31.42 21.75
CA ASP A 566 -33.17 31.58 23.07
C ASP A 566 -33.72 30.54 24.05
N VAL A 567 -32.85 29.95 24.86
CA VAL A 567 -33.23 28.89 25.82
C VAL A 567 -32.89 29.31 27.23
N ASP A 568 -33.90 29.27 28.11
CA ASP A 568 -33.75 29.44 29.56
C ASP A 568 -34.21 28.17 30.29
N ILE A 569 -33.56 27.05 29.99
CA ILE A 569 -33.82 25.76 30.60
C ILE A 569 -32.58 25.37 31.39
N SER A 570 -32.73 25.20 32.71
CA SER A 570 -31.63 24.95 33.63
C SER A 570 -31.66 23.55 34.25
N THR A 571 -32.53 22.67 33.78
CA THR A 571 -32.74 21.31 34.29
C THR A 571 -32.81 20.31 33.15
N GLU A 572 -32.44 19.05 33.39
CA GLU A 572 -32.69 17.97 32.43
C GLU A 572 -34.17 17.94 31.99
N ARG A 573 -34.40 17.79 30.68
CA ARG A 573 -35.75 17.63 30.10
C ARG A 573 -35.81 16.40 29.23
N SER A 574 -36.92 15.66 29.36
CA SER A 574 -37.34 14.71 28.33
C SER A 574 -37.88 15.49 27.15
N VAL A 575 -37.28 15.34 25.98
CA VAL A 575 -37.67 16.02 24.75
C VAL A 575 -38.20 15.03 23.72
N TRP A 576 -39.13 15.50 22.91
CA TRP A 576 -39.79 14.71 21.86
C TRP A 576 -39.66 15.41 20.51
N LEU A 577 -39.53 14.64 19.44
CA LEU A 577 -39.75 15.16 18.09
C LEU A 577 -41.23 15.12 17.74
N LYS A 578 -41.77 16.28 17.38
CA LYS A 578 -43.14 16.42 16.87
C LYS A 578 -43.14 16.93 15.44
N VAL A 579 -44.15 16.54 14.68
CA VAL A 579 -44.35 16.89 13.27
C VAL A 579 -45.75 17.47 13.10
N LYS A 580 -45.90 18.41 12.17
CA LYS A 580 -47.20 18.90 11.67
C LYS A 580 -47.18 19.04 10.15
N GLY A 581 -48.33 18.79 9.53
CA GLY A 581 -48.58 19.05 8.11
C GLY A 581 -49.14 20.45 7.88
N SER A 582 -49.30 20.81 6.61
CA SER A 582 -50.00 22.02 6.19
C SER A 582 -51.52 21.82 6.03
N SER A 583 -51.98 20.56 6.05
CA SER A 583 -53.38 20.17 5.97
C SER A 583 -53.65 18.96 6.89
N ALA A 584 -54.92 18.53 6.96
CA ALA A 584 -55.32 17.34 7.70
C ALA A 584 -54.98 16.01 6.99
N THR A 585 -54.60 16.05 5.71
CA THR A 585 -54.40 14.87 4.84
C THR A 585 -52.97 14.72 4.33
N GLU A 586 -52.07 15.57 4.82
CA GLU A 586 -50.69 15.60 4.36
C GLU A 586 -49.84 14.56 5.07
N ASP A 587 -49.06 13.77 4.34
CA ASP A 587 -48.00 12.93 4.91
C ASP A 587 -46.70 13.73 5.01
N ILE A 588 -46.00 13.57 6.13
CA ILE A 588 -44.66 14.15 6.32
C ILE A 588 -43.63 13.03 6.47
N THR A 589 -42.63 13.01 5.59
CA THR A 589 -41.50 12.08 5.66
C THR A 589 -40.25 12.77 6.21
N VAL A 590 -39.66 12.20 7.26
CA VAL A 590 -38.48 12.72 7.95
C VAL A 590 -37.33 11.73 7.83
N TYR A 591 -36.19 12.18 7.32
CA TYR A 591 -34.99 11.34 7.13
C TYR A 591 -33.93 11.60 8.20
N ARG A 592 -33.79 12.86 8.61
CA ARG A 592 -32.77 13.27 9.57
C ARG A 592 -33.25 14.45 10.39
N VAL A 593 -33.00 14.43 11.70
CA VAL A 593 -33.21 15.58 12.58
C VAL A 593 -31.99 15.75 13.49
N GLU A 594 -31.42 16.95 13.47
CA GLU A 594 -30.29 17.37 14.27
C GLU A 594 -30.69 18.61 15.07
N VAL A 595 -30.32 18.63 16.35
CA VAL A 595 -30.52 19.77 17.25
C VAL A 595 -29.17 20.40 17.51
N GLN A 596 -29.04 21.69 17.21
CA GLN A 596 -27.82 22.45 17.43
C GLN A 596 -27.96 23.35 18.64
N PHE A 597 -26.87 23.48 19.40
CA PHE A 597 -26.74 24.26 20.64
C PHE A 597 -25.63 25.29 20.46
N TYR A 598 -25.84 26.50 20.96
CA TYR A 598 -24.88 27.59 20.93
C TYR A 598 -24.76 28.29 22.30
#